data_AF-A0A1A9I7B8-F1
#
_entry.id   AF-A0A1A9I7B8-F1
#
_cell.length_a   1.000
_cell.length_b   1.000
_cell.length_c   1.000
_cell.angle_alpha   90.00
_cell.angle_beta   90.00
_cell.angle_gamma   90.00
#
_symmetry.space_group_name_H-M   'P 1'
#
loop_
_entity.id
_entity.type
_entity.pdbx_description
1 polymer ?
#
loop_
_entity_poly.entity_id
_entity_poly.type
_entity_poly.pdbx_seq_one_letter_code
_entity_poly.pdbx_strand_id
1 'polypeptide(L)'
;MKTFLNPKWIFPVNIAPVILLFILYGRDYTVIRSLLKPEAKEVWLIFATALLLMTIGNILYAVMMLRKKKLLSLKYGIISLLLHVSFVYTYLCWSEKLFPFSIPAWMISESTSLCGGTFAGRCFTFSYTLYFFFILLLFLPLSIIAILVYGAGFFNAL
;
A
#
# COMPACT_ATOMS: atom_id res chain seq x y z
N MET A 1 3.82 22.97 2.04
CA MET A 1 3.45 21.53 2.00
C MET A 1 4.65 20.60 1.68
N LYS A 2 5.89 20.93 2.09
CA LYS A 2 7.08 20.05 1.87
C LYS A 2 7.19 18.93 2.92
N THR A 3 6.38 18.97 3.97
CA THR A 3 6.46 18.09 5.14
C THR A 3 6.25 16.62 4.77
N PHE A 4 5.26 16.30 3.94
CA PHE A 4 4.95 14.91 3.52
C PHE A 4 5.93 14.35 2.48
N LEU A 5 6.68 15.21 1.79
CA LEU A 5 7.77 14.80 0.89
C LEU A 5 9.08 14.55 1.64
N ASN A 6 9.08 14.69 2.97
CA ASN A 6 10.25 14.39 3.79
C ASN A 6 10.43 12.86 3.87
N PRO A 7 11.63 12.32 3.57
CA PRO A 7 11.90 10.88 3.61
C PRO A 7 11.60 10.21 4.96
N LYS A 8 11.57 10.96 6.07
CA LYS A 8 11.18 10.44 7.39
C LYS A 8 9.78 9.81 7.40
N TRP A 9 8.88 10.27 6.53
CA TRP A 9 7.52 9.73 6.45
C TRP A 9 7.44 8.34 5.80
N ILE A 10 8.48 7.89 5.09
CA ILE A 10 8.52 6.52 4.56
C ILE A 10 8.43 5.49 5.70
N PHE A 11 8.98 5.80 6.88
CA PHE A 11 8.99 4.90 8.03
C PHE A 11 7.57 4.56 8.55
N PRO A 12 6.77 5.53 9.02
CA PRO A 12 5.44 5.22 9.54
C PRO A 12 4.42 4.89 8.43
N VAL A 13 4.60 5.40 7.21
CA VAL A 13 3.58 5.26 6.14
C VAL A 13 3.75 3.97 5.34
N ASN A 14 4.98 3.55 5.05
CA ASN A 14 5.24 2.34 4.25
C ASN A 14 5.88 1.23 5.08
N ILE A 15 6.99 1.53 5.77
CA ILE A 15 7.79 0.49 6.44
C ILE A 15 7.02 -0.14 7.61
N ALA A 16 6.39 0.66 8.48
CA ALA A 16 5.69 0.13 9.65
C ALA A 16 4.50 -0.78 9.29
N PRO A 17 3.62 -0.44 8.33
CA PRO A 17 2.57 -1.34 7.87
C PRO A 17 3.10 -2.64 7.26
N VAL A 18 4.16 -2.58 6.44
CA VAL A 18 4.76 -3.77 5.82
C VAL A 18 5.39 -4.68 6.87
N ILE A 19 6.10 -4.12 7.86
CA ILE A 19 6.66 -4.89 8.98
C ILE A 19 5.57 -5.53 9.82
N LEU A 20 4.51 -4.79 10.14
CA LEU A 20 3.37 -5.32 10.89
C LEU A 20 2.76 -6.52 10.15
N LEU A 21 2.57 -6.38 8.85
CA LEU A 21 2.04 -7.45 8.00
C LEU A 21 3.01 -8.65 7.99
N PHE A 22 4.32 -8.43 7.84
CA PHE A 22 5.31 -9.50 7.93
C PHE A 22 5.24 -10.27 9.26
N ILE A 23 5.09 -9.57 10.39
CA ILE A 23 4.96 -10.19 11.71
C ILE A 23 3.67 -11.02 11.81
N LEU A 24 2.53 -10.47 11.36
CA LEU A 24 1.24 -11.15 11.42
C LEU A 24 1.24 -12.43 10.57
N TYR A 25 1.73 -12.34 9.33
CA TYR A 25 1.90 -13.52 8.47
C TYR A 25 2.88 -14.52 9.08
N GLY A 26 4.01 -14.07 9.63
CA GLY A 26 4.98 -14.97 10.27
C GLY A 26 4.40 -15.75 11.46
N ARG A 27 3.57 -15.08 12.28
CA ARG A 27 2.86 -15.74 13.39
C ARG A 27 1.91 -16.81 12.87
N ASP A 28 1.04 -16.45 11.92
CA ASP A 28 0.02 -17.36 11.41
C ASP A 28 0.65 -18.54 10.68
N TYR A 29 1.70 -18.31 9.88
CA TYR A 29 2.51 -19.36 9.26
C TYR A 29 3.03 -20.35 10.31
N THR A 30 3.57 -19.86 11.42
CA THR A 30 4.13 -20.72 12.47
C THR A 30 3.07 -21.65 13.06
N VAL A 31 1.84 -21.18 13.20
CA VAL A 31 0.69 -21.96 13.69
C VAL A 31 0.27 -23.01 12.67
N ILE A 32 0.14 -22.63 11.39
CA ILE A 32 -0.47 -23.49 10.37
C ILE A 32 0.54 -24.33 9.56
N ARG A 33 1.85 -24.10 9.71
CA ARG A 33 2.91 -24.71 8.87
C ARG A 33 2.87 -26.23 8.79
N SER A 34 2.42 -26.91 9.85
CA SER A 34 2.35 -28.37 9.92
C SER A 34 1.20 -28.93 9.06
N LEU A 35 0.16 -28.12 8.81
CA LEU A 35 -1.02 -28.47 8.04
C LEU A 35 -0.90 -28.11 6.55
N LEU A 36 0.11 -27.29 6.19
CA LEU A 36 0.29 -26.81 4.82
C LEU A 36 0.93 -27.87 3.91
N LYS A 37 0.36 -28.01 2.72
CA LYS A 37 0.96 -28.75 1.60
C LYS A 37 2.30 -28.09 1.18
N PRO A 38 3.22 -28.84 0.54
CA PRO A 38 4.50 -28.30 0.07
C PRO A 38 4.34 -27.07 -0.83
N GLU A 39 3.41 -27.12 -1.78
CA GLU A 39 3.10 -26.01 -2.70
C GLU A 39 2.68 -24.73 -1.96
N ALA A 40 1.89 -24.87 -0.89
CA ALA A 40 1.47 -23.73 -0.08
C ALA A 40 2.64 -23.12 0.70
N LYS A 41 3.56 -23.95 1.22
CA LYS A 41 4.77 -23.48 1.91
C LYS A 41 5.65 -22.63 1.00
N GLU A 42 5.76 -22.99 -0.28
CA GLU A 42 6.49 -22.18 -1.26
C GLU A 42 5.84 -20.81 -1.45
N VAL A 43 4.50 -20.75 -1.57
CA VAL A 43 3.77 -19.48 -1.66
C VAL A 43 4.03 -18.61 -0.43
N TRP A 44 3.98 -19.18 0.77
CA TRP A 44 4.31 -18.46 2.02
C TRP A 44 5.73 -17.88 2.01
N LEU A 45 6.71 -18.62 1.49
CA LEU A 45 8.08 -18.14 1.35
C LEU A 45 8.19 -17.01 0.32
N ILE A 46 7.50 -17.11 -0.81
CA ILE A 46 7.45 -16.04 -1.83
C ILE A 46 6.85 -14.76 -1.23
N PHE A 47 5.79 -14.86 -0.43
CA PHE A 47 5.21 -13.71 0.26
C PHE A 47 6.14 -13.10 1.29
N ALA A 48 6.78 -13.93 2.12
CA ALA A 48 7.74 -13.47 3.12
C ALA A 48 8.92 -12.75 2.47
N THR A 49 9.47 -13.32 1.39
CA THR A 49 10.59 -12.72 0.63
C THR A 49 10.18 -11.42 -0.06
N ALA A 50 8.99 -11.36 -0.67
CA ALA A 50 8.48 -10.14 -1.28
C ALA A 50 8.35 -8.99 -0.25
N LEU A 51 7.76 -9.27 0.92
CA LEU A 51 7.63 -8.28 2.00
C LEU A 51 8.98 -7.81 2.54
N LEU A 52 9.94 -8.74 2.68
CA LEU A 52 11.29 -8.44 3.14
C LEU A 52 12.01 -7.55 2.11
N LEU A 53 11.95 -7.88 0.82
CA LEU A 53 12.54 -7.07 -0.24
C LEU A 53 11.91 -5.67 -0.33
N MET A 54 10.58 -5.56 -0.20
CA MET A 54 9.90 -4.26 -0.15
C MET A 54 10.34 -3.45 1.06
N THR A 55 10.51 -4.08 2.22
CA THR A 55 10.97 -3.42 3.45
C THR A 55 12.39 -2.91 3.30
N ILE A 56 13.32 -3.77 2.85
CA ILE A 56 14.72 -3.39 2.62
C ILE A 56 14.82 -2.28 1.58
N GLY A 57 14.12 -2.39 0.45
CA GLY A 57 14.12 -1.37 -0.60
C GLY A 57 13.66 -0.01 -0.09
N ASN A 58 12.59 0.02 0.71
CA ASN A 58 12.10 1.26 1.33
C ASN A 58 13.08 1.84 2.36
N ILE A 59 13.69 0.99 3.19
CA ILE A 59 14.70 1.43 4.17
C ILE A 59 15.93 2.02 3.44
N LEU A 60 16.47 1.31 2.44
CA LEU A 60 17.62 1.76 1.68
C LEU A 60 17.34 3.11 1.01
N TYR A 61 16.18 3.23 0.33
CA TYR A 61 15.80 4.48 -0.32
C TYR A 61 15.60 5.63 0.68
N ALA A 62 14.91 5.38 1.80
CA ALA A 62 14.71 6.37 2.86
C ALA A 62 16.04 6.87 3.41
N VAL A 63 16.96 5.95 3.77
CA VAL A 63 18.30 6.29 4.30
C VAL A 63 19.11 7.08 3.28
N MET A 64 19.11 6.67 2.01
CA MET A 64 19.80 7.41 0.93
C MET A 64 19.27 8.84 0.79
N MET A 65 17.95 9.04 0.83
CA MET A 65 17.35 10.37 0.72
C MET A 65 17.58 11.24 1.96
N LEU A 66 17.58 10.65 3.16
CA LEU A 66 17.95 11.35 4.39
C LEU A 66 19.39 11.83 4.37
N ARG A 67 20.34 10.99 3.94
CA ARG A 67 21.76 11.38 3.79
C ARG A 67 21.95 12.50 2.78
N LYS A 68 21.22 12.44 1.65
CA LYS A 68 21.28 13.47 0.60
C LYS A 68 20.45 14.72 0.91
N LYS A 69 19.69 14.74 2.02
CA LYS A 69 18.72 15.79 2.40
C LYS A 69 17.77 16.18 1.27
N LYS A 70 17.41 15.22 0.41
CA LYS A 70 16.52 15.43 -0.74
C LYS A 70 15.09 15.04 -0.39
N LEU A 71 14.14 15.72 -1.03
CA LEU A 71 12.73 15.36 -0.95
C LEU A 71 12.43 14.12 -1.82
N LEU A 72 11.35 13.43 -1.49
CA LEU A 72 10.87 12.28 -2.25
C LEU A 72 10.54 12.66 -3.70
N SER A 73 10.98 11.83 -4.65
CA SER A 73 10.67 12.06 -6.06
C SER A 73 9.34 11.42 -6.44
N LEU A 74 8.64 12.02 -7.40
CA LEU A 74 7.42 11.45 -7.99
C LEU A 74 7.66 10.05 -8.57
N LYS A 75 8.85 9.82 -9.14
CA LYS A 75 9.26 8.51 -9.69
C LYS A 75 9.21 7.40 -8.64
N TYR A 76 9.65 7.67 -7.42
CA TYR A 76 9.55 6.71 -6.32
C TYR A 76 8.09 6.42 -5.97
N GLY A 77 7.23 7.43 -5.94
CA GLY A 77 5.79 7.24 -5.71
C GLY A 77 5.16 6.27 -6.72
N ILE A 78 5.44 6.45 -8.02
CA ILE A 78 4.94 5.57 -9.09
C ILE A 78 5.48 4.15 -8.93
N ILE A 79 6.79 3.98 -8.71
CA ILE A 79 7.40 2.64 -8.53
C ILE A 79 6.82 1.95 -7.30
N SER A 80 6.72 2.68 -6.18
CA SER A 80 6.13 2.15 -4.94
C SER A 80 4.69 1.72 -5.18
N LEU A 81 3.88 2.53 -5.86
CA LEU A 81 2.50 2.18 -6.19
C LEU A 81 2.44 0.88 -7.00
N LEU A 82 3.23 0.77 -8.07
CA LEU A 82 3.27 -0.43 -8.91
C LEU A 82 3.64 -1.67 -8.10
N LEU A 83 4.66 -1.58 -7.22
CA LEU A 83 5.06 -2.70 -6.37
C LEU A 83 3.94 -3.13 -5.40
N HIS A 84 3.25 -2.17 -4.78
CA HIS A 84 2.15 -2.50 -3.86
C HIS A 84 0.94 -3.09 -4.61
N VAL A 85 0.61 -2.57 -5.79
CA VAL A 85 -0.46 -3.13 -6.65
C VAL A 85 -0.11 -4.53 -7.09
N SER A 86 1.13 -4.78 -7.53
CA SER A 86 1.60 -6.13 -7.87
C SER A 86 1.51 -7.09 -6.68
N PHE A 87 1.94 -6.65 -5.49
CA PHE A 87 1.86 -7.47 -4.28
C PHE A 87 0.41 -7.84 -3.94
N VAL A 88 -0.51 -6.86 -3.98
CA VAL A 88 -1.94 -7.08 -3.72
C VAL A 88 -2.54 -8.00 -4.77
N TYR A 89 -2.20 -7.83 -6.04
CA TYR A 89 -2.68 -8.69 -7.11
C TYR A 89 -2.24 -10.15 -6.90
N THR A 90 -0.97 -10.38 -6.59
CA THR A 90 -0.46 -11.73 -6.25
C THR A 90 -1.18 -12.30 -5.03
N TYR A 91 -1.47 -11.49 -4.01
CA TYR A 91 -2.23 -11.91 -2.83
C TYR A 91 -3.62 -12.41 -3.22
N LEU A 92 -4.34 -11.66 -4.05
CA LEU A 92 -5.68 -12.05 -4.48
C LEU A 92 -5.63 -13.37 -5.28
N CYS A 93 -4.70 -13.50 -6.23
CA CYS A 93 -4.56 -14.70 -7.06
C CYS A 93 -4.17 -15.96 -6.28
N TRP A 94 -3.37 -15.84 -5.22
CA TRP A 94 -2.88 -16.98 -4.44
C TRP A 94 -3.45 -17.06 -3.03
N SER A 95 -4.52 -16.30 -2.75
CA SER A 95 -5.18 -16.25 -1.44
C SER A 95 -5.62 -17.63 -0.97
N GLU A 96 -6.19 -18.45 -1.86
CA GLU A 96 -6.59 -19.83 -1.57
C GLU A 96 -5.41 -20.76 -1.23
N LYS A 97 -4.21 -20.46 -1.74
CA LYS A 97 -2.99 -21.22 -1.42
C LYS A 97 -2.36 -20.76 -0.11
N LEU A 98 -2.45 -19.47 0.20
CA LEU A 98 -2.02 -18.90 1.48
C LEU A 98 -2.89 -19.39 2.64
N PHE A 99 -4.21 -19.35 2.46
CA PHE A 99 -5.20 -19.73 3.44
C PHE A 99 -6.20 -20.72 2.84
N PRO A 100 -5.80 -22.00 2.68
CA PRO A 100 -6.68 -23.02 2.13
C PRO A 100 -7.88 -23.27 3.04
N PHE A 101 -9.06 -23.50 2.45
CA PHE A 101 -10.31 -23.77 3.17
C PHE A 101 -10.26 -25.02 4.06
N SER A 102 -9.26 -25.90 3.87
CA SER A 102 -9.01 -27.04 4.76
C SER A 102 -8.53 -26.65 6.15
N ILE A 103 -8.00 -25.43 6.32
CA ILE A 103 -7.53 -24.92 7.60
C ILE A 103 -8.68 -24.12 8.24
N PRO A 104 -9.12 -24.52 9.45
CA PRO A 104 -10.16 -23.80 10.16
C PRO A 104 -9.79 -22.33 10.40
N ALA A 105 -10.74 -21.43 10.14
CA ALA A 105 -10.53 -19.98 10.20
C ALA A 105 -10.04 -19.49 11.58
N TRP A 106 -10.37 -20.17 12.69
CA TRP A 106 -9.94 -19.79 14.05
C TRP A 106 -8.45 -19.98 14.31
N MET A 107 -7.72 -20.78 13.49
CA MET A 107 -6.26 -20.91 13.60
C MET A 107 -5.52 -19.71 12.98
N ILE A 108 -6.21 -18.98 12.12
CA ILE A 108 -5.71 -17.81 11.42
C ILE A 108 -6.32 -16.62 12.16
N SER A 109 -5.55 -15.56 12.43
CA SER A 109 -6.20 -14.44 13.09
C SER A 109 -7.11 -13.71 12.10
N GLU A 110 -8.31 -13.36 12.53
CA GLU A 110 -9.19 -12.47 11.76
C GLU A 110 -8.47 -11.16 11.43
N SER A 111 -7.57 -10.71 12.32
CA SER A 111 -6.75 -9.55 12.06
C SER A 111 -5.81 -9.74 10.86
N THR A 112 -5.40 -10.95 10.49
CA THR A 112 -4.51 -11.20 9.33
C THR A 112 -5.28 -11.22 8.02
N SER A 113 -6.45 -11.84 7.99
CA SER A 113 -7.34 -11.84 6.81
C SER A 113 -7.90 -10.44 6.54
N LEU A 114 -8.32 -9.73 7.60
CA LEU A 114 -8.70 -8.33 7.54
C LEU A 114 -7.49 -7.43 7.26
N CYS A 115 -6.30 -7.67 7.81
CA CYS A 115 -5.12 -6.83 7.54
C CYS A 115 -4.62 -7.02 6.11
N GLY A 116 -4.69 -8.21 5.50
CA GLY A 116 -4.40 -8.38 4.07
C GLY A 116 -5.35 -7.57 3.17
N GLY A 117 -6.66 -7.66 3.45
CA GLY A 117 -7.69 -6.91 2.70
C GLY A 117 -7.69 -5.40 2.98
N THR A 118 -7.49 -4.98 4.24
CA THR A 118 -7.41 -3.56 4.63
C THR A 118 -6.05 -2.94 4.32
N PHE A 119 -4.96 -3.70 4.26
CA PHE A 119 -3.68 -3.26 3.71
C PHE A 119 -3.78 -3.06 2.21
N ALA A 120 -4.39 -3.99 1.46
CA ALA A 120 -4.73 -3.77 0.06
C ALA A 120 -5.60 -2.52 -0.11
N GLY A 121 -6.67 -2.40 0.70
CA GLY A 121 -7.55 -1.24 0.74
C GLY A 121 -6.83 0.05 1.06
N ARG A 122 -5.95 0.09 2.07
CA ARG A 122 -5.16 1.26 2.48
C ARG A 122 -4.00 1.57 1.53
N CYS A 123 -3.39 0.59 0.87
CA CYS A 123 -2.39 0.87 -0.17
C CYS A 123 -3.05 1.47 -1.41
N PHE A 124 -4.22 0.98 -1.80
CA PHE A 124 -5.02 1.53 -2.90
C PHE A 124 -5.56 2.91 -2.54
N THR A 125 -6.29 3.04 -1.42
CA THR A 125 -6.89 4.33 -1.02
C THR A 125 -5.87 5.32 -0.45
N PHE A 126 -4.86 4.96 0.35
CA PHE A 126 -4.01 6.00 0.94
C PHE A 126 -3.09 6.67 -0.09
N SER A 127 -2.55 5.91 -1.07
CA SER A 127 -1.76 6.50 -2.15
C SER A 127 -2.65 7.17 -3.21
N TYR A 128 -3.79 6.58 -3.57
CA TYR A 128 -4.72 7.14 -4.57
C TYR A 128 -5.58 8.27 -4.02
N THR A 129 -6.11 8.19 -2.80
CA THR A 129 -6.86 9.26 -2.12
C THR A 129 -5.93 10.44 -1.79
N LEU A 130 -4.68 10.24 -1.35
CA LEU A 130 -3.78 11.40 -1.18
C LEU A 130 -3.38 12.03 -2.51
N TYR A 131 -3.12 11.24 -3.56
CA TYR A 131 -2.80 11.77 -4.89
C TYR A 131 -4.00 12.44 -5.56
N PHE A 132 -5.18 11.82 -5.48
CA PHE A 132 -6.47 12.36 -5.93
C PHE A 132 -6.81 13.65 -5.18
N PHE A 133 -6.69 13.70 -3.85
CA PHE A 133 -6.89 14.94 -3.10
C PHE A 133 -5.83 15.99 -3.46
N PHE A 134 -4.55 15.66 -3.70
CA PHE A 134 -3.55 16.65 -4.08
C PHE A 134 -3.74 17.21 -5.50
N ILE A 135 -4.12 16.37 -6.47
CA ILE A 135 -4.52 16.82 -7.81
C ILE A 135 -5.80 17.65 -7.71
N LEU A 136 -6.82 17.12 -7.04
CA LEU A 136 -8.10 17.81 -6.89
C LEU A 136 -7.95 19.16 -6.16
N LEU A 137 -7.08 19.27 -5.15
CA LEU A 137 -6.80 20.53 -4.44
C LEU A 137 -6.03 21.54 -5.31
N LEU A 138 -5.12 21.06 -6.17
CA LEU A 138 -4.40 21.89 -7.15
C LEU A 138 -5.32 22.40 -8.27
N PHE A 139 -6.29 21.58 -8.68
CA PHE A 139 -7.30 21.93 -9.69
C PHE A 139 -8.55 22.60 -9.10
N LEU A 140 -8.75 22.58 -7.78
CA LEU A 140 -9.86 23.24 -7.08
C LEU A 140 -9.98 24.73 -7.42
N PRO A 141 -8.89 25.54 -7.37
CA PRO A 141 -8.98 26.94 -7.79
C PRO A 141 -9.32 27.07 -9.28
N LEU A 142 -8.82 26.19 -10.16
CA LEU A 142 -9.20 26.18 -11.58
C LEU A 142 -10.66 25.79 -11.81
N SER A 143 -11.19 24.83 -11.03
CA SER A 143 -12.59 24.41 -11.15
C SER A 143 -13.52 25.51 -10.65
N ILE A 144 -13.16 26.25 -9.60
CA ILE A 144 -13.91 27.42 -9.13
C ILE A 144 -13.94 28.50 -10.23
N ILE A 145 -12.80 28.78 -10.88
CA ILE A 145 -12.73 29.72 -12.01
C ILE A 145 -13.60 29.23 -13.18
N ALA A 146 -13.54 27.95 -13.54
CA ALA A 146 -14.37 27.37 -14.59
C ALA A 146 -15.87 27.48 -14.26
N ILE A 147 -16.26 27.16 -13.02
CA ILE A 147 -17.65 27.29 -12.56
C ILE A 147 -18.11 28.75 -12.59
N LEU A 148 -17.25 29.72 -12.25
CA LEU A 148 -17.59 31.14 -12.34
C LEU A 148 -17.73 31.61 -13.79
N VAL A 149 -16.82 31.22 -14.68
CA VAL A 149 -16.85 31.62 -16.10
C VAL A 149 -18.05 31.01 -16.83
N TYR A 150 -18.28 29.71 -16.67
CA TYR A 150 -19.38 29.02 -17.34
C TYR A 150 -20.73 29.22 -16.61
N GLY A 151 -20.72 29.34 -15.28
CA GLY A 151 -21.91 29.57 -14.46
C GLY A 151 -22.43 31.00 -14.51
N ALA A 152 -21.55 32.01 -14.62
CA ALA A 152 -21.98 33.40 -14.84
C ALA A 152 -22.54 33.63 -16.25
N GLY A 153 -22.02 32.91 -17.26
CA GLY A 153 -22.57 32.92 -18.62
C GLY A 153 -24.00 32.36 -18.69
N PHE A 154 -24.34 31.41 -17.82
CA PHE A 154 -25.69 30.85 -17.72
C PHE A 154 -26.70 31.84 -17.09
N PHE A 155 -26.25 32.72 -16.19
CA PHE A 155 -27.11 33.71 -15.52
C PHE A 155 -27.47 34.91 -16.40
N ASN A 156 -26.67 35.22 -17.43
CA ASN A 156 -26.96 36.28 -18.40
C ASN A 156 -27.75 35.79 -19.63
N ALA A 157 -28.02 34.48 -19.73
CA ALA A 157 -28.75 33.87 -20.85
C ALA A 157 -30.20 33.46 -20.47
N LEU A 158 -30.64 33.78 -19.26
CA LEU A 158 -32.00 33.63 -18.71
C LEU A 158 -32.63 35.01 -18.53
#